data_AF-A0AAX1MJC1-F1
#
_entry.id   AF-A0AAX1MJC1-F1
#
_cell.length_a   1.000
_cell.length_b   1.000
_cell.length_c   1.000
_cell.angle_alpha   90.00
_cell.angle_beta   90.00
_cell.angle_gamma   90.00
#
_symmetry.space_group_name_H-M   'P 1'
#
loop_
_entity.id
_entity.type
_entity.pdbx_description
1 polymer ?
#
loop_
_entity_poly.entity_id
_entity_poly.type
_entity_poly.pdbx_seq_one_letter_code
_entity_poly.pdbx_strand_id
1 'polypeptide(L)'
;MSKAKAIELRKQWDNDSNSAKRLENKKTPIADMIDGVLAEDDLLIISNTKKRIRHLSQVLESLHDIYLKNKDLYGDSFLAFVGDQVIRGWPWKDFPFASIQAYDLIKENNIKLYLTQKDRKLRKQLKCKKIQYEHWTPISFFRDVFHLSETPLDAETFYHLLIEYYRVVLVTEEENKLLDKNNRWWRPSDTYEKLGISILNREETWQQLSDEN
;
A
#
# COMPACT_ATOMS: atom_id res chain seq x y z
N MET A 1 31.55 1.13 -5.95
CA MET A 1 31.56 1.14 -4.47
C MET A 1 32.48 0.02 -3.97
N SER A 2 33.39 0.30 -3.03
CA SER A 2 34.59 -0.53 -2.82
C SER A 2 34.42 -1.63 -1.76
N LYS A 3 35.10 -2.76 -1.97
CA LYS A 3 35.28 -3.84 -0.97
C LYS A 3 35.77 -3.30 0.38
N ALA A 4 36.61 -2.27 0.36
CA ALA A 4 37.10 -1.60 1.56
C ALA A 4 35.96 -0.97 2.38
N LYS A 5 34.99 -0.32 1.73
CA LYS A 5 33.84 0.27 2.43
C LYS A 5 32.94 -0.80 3.05
N ALA A 6 32.75 -1.93 2.38
CA ALA A 6 32.00 -3.06 2.95
C ALA A 6 32.67 -3.62 4.21
N ILE A 7 34.00 -3.74 4.20
CA ILE A 7 34.78 -4.18 5.37
C ILE A 7 34.69 -3.15 6.51
N GLU A 8 34.75 -1.86 6.20
CA GLU A 8 34.59 -0.79 7.18
C GLU A 8 33.23 -0.84 7.88
N LEU A 9 32.14 -0.97 7.11
CA LEU A 9 30.79 -1.12 7.65
C LEU A 9 30.65 -2.36 8.53
N ARG A 10 31.25 -3.49 8.12
CA ARG A 10 31.23 -4.71 8.94
C ARG A 10 31.94 -4.51 10.27
N LYS A 11 33.11 -3.86 10.26
CA LYS A 11 33.85 -3.52 11.48
C LYS A 11 33.05 -2.59 12.39
N GLN A 12 32.33 -1.62 11.82
CA GLN A 12 31.43 -0.75 12.60
C GLN A 12 30.32 -1.54 13.27
N TRP A 13 29.69 -2.47 12.54
CA TRP A 13 28.66 -3.35 13.10
C TRP A 13 29.17 -4.24 14.23
N ASP A 14 30.37 -4.82 14.07
CA ASP A 14 30.99 -5.67 15.10
C ASP A 14 31.42 -4.86 16.35
N ASN A 15 31.82 -3.59 16.18
CA ASN A 15 32.35 -2.73 17.26
C ASN A 15 31.30 -1.90 18.00
N ASP A 16 30.12 -1.69 17.42
CA ASP A 16 29.05 -0.95 18.08
C ASP A 16 28.44 -1.84 19.17
N SER A 17 28.75 -1.57 20.44
CA SER A 17 28.17 -2.28 21.59
C SER A 17 26.64 -2.19 21.70
N ASN A 18 26.00 -1.25 20.99
CA ASN A 18 24.54 -1.18 20.81
C ASN A 18 24.04 -1.96 19.59
N SER A 19 24.90 -2.57 18.75
CA SER A 19 24.48 -3.38 17.59
C SER A 19 23.67 -4.62 17.97
N ALA A 20 23.76 -5.04 19.23
CA ALA A 20 22.91 -6.07 19.83
C ALA A 20 21.47 -5.60 20.12
N LYS A 21 21.18 -4.28 20.11
CA LYS A 21 19.81 -3.75 20.03
C LYS A 21 19.35 -3.95 18.59
N ARG A 22 18.97 -5.19 18.29
CA ARG A 22 18.29 -5.56 17.05
C ARG A 22 17.21 -4.51 16.80
N LEU A 23 17.25 -3.85 15.65
CA LEU A 23 16.20 -2.93 15.24
C LEU A 23 14.87 -3.64 15.44
N GLU A 24 14.03 -3.08 16.29
CA GLU A 24 12.69 -3.61 16.47
C GLU A 24 11.99 -3.46 15.12
N ASN A 25 11.41 -4.55 14.62
CA ASN A 25 10.57 -4.54 13.44
C ASN A 25 9.22 -3.86 13.77
N LYS A 26 9.27 -2.56 14.06
CA LYS A 26 8.09 -1.74 14.29
C LYS A 26 7.32 -1.70 12.97
N LYS A 27 6.05 -2.08 13.05
CA LYS A 27 5.16 -2.09 11.89
C LYS A 27 4.74 -0.68 11.49
N THR A 28 4.76 0.27 12.41
CA THR A 28 4.34 1.66 12.21
C THR A 28 5.53 2.55 11.84
N PRO A 29 5.45 3.34 10.77
CA PRO A 29 6.46 4.33 10.43
C PRO A 29 6.60 5.39 11.52
N ILE A 30 7.84 5.72 11.88
CA ILE A 30 8.15 6.72 12.92
C ILE A 30 7.61 8.10 12.54
N ALA A 31 7.61 8.43 11.24
CA ALA A 31 7.12 9.71 10.73
C ALA A 31 5.61 9.95 10.95
N ASP A 32 4.85 8.90 11.27
CA ASP A 32 3.42 8.99 11.57
C ASP A 32 3.16 9.07 13.08
N MET A 33 4.20 9.14 13.91
CA MET A 33 4.08 9.08 15.37
C MET A 33 4.41 10.43 16.02
N ILE A 34 3.54 10.90 16.91
CA ILE A 34 3.74 12.05 17.78
C ILE A 34 3.71 11.55 19.23
N ASP A 35 4.79 11.77 19.98
CA ASP A 35 4.95 11.32 21.38
C ASP A 35 4.68 9.81 21.60
N GLY A 36 5.00 8.99 20.59
CA GLY A 36 4.81 7.53 20.66
C GLY A 36 3.38 7.06 20.39
N VAL A 37 2.48 7.95 19.95
CA VAL A 37 1.12 7.65 19.49
C VAL A 37 0.98 8.01 18.01
N LEU A 38 0.12 7.32 17.28
CA LEU A 38 -0.19 7.65 15.89
C LEU A 38 -0.76 9.08 15.81
N ALA A 39 -0.28 9.89 14.87
CA ALA A 39 -0.77 11.24 14.65
C ALA A 39 -2.27 11.21 14.31
N GLU A 40 -3.03 12.14 14.90
CA GLU A 40 -4.46 12.36 14.58
C GLU A 40 -4.64 13.34 13.41
N ASP A 41 -3.54 13.88 12.86
CA ASP A 41 -3.54 14.78 11.71
C ASP A 41 -3.57 13.99 10.39
N ASP A 42 -4.76 13.91 9.78
CA ASP A 42 -4.98 13.23 8.50
C ASP A 42 -4.09 13.79 7.37
N LEU A 43 -3.82 15.10 7.34
CA LEU A 43 -2.99 15.72 6.29
C LEU A 43 -1.54 15.26 6.37
N LEU A 44 -1.00 15.13 7.58
CA LEU A 44 0.35 14.59 7.80
C LEU A 44 0.44 13.15 7.29
N ILE A 45 -0.53 12.31 7.62
CA ILE A 45 -0.57 10.90 7.20
C ILE A 45 -0.71 10.77 5.69
N ILE A 46 -1.57 11.58 5.07
CA ILE A 46 -1.74 11.63 3.60
C ILE A 46 -0.42 12.02 2.94
N SER A 47 0.23 13.09 3.41
CA SER A 47 1.52 13.56 2.89
C SER A 47 2.61 12.48 2.98
N ASN A 48 2.70 11.79 4.12
CA ASN A 48 3.66 10.71 4.32
C ASN A 48 3.36 9.49 3.45
N THR A 49 2.08 9.15 3.27
CA THR A 49 1.64 8.05 2.40
C THR A 49 2.00 8.34 0.95
N LYS A 50 1.78 9.57 0.47
CA LYS A 50 2.16 10.02 -0.87
C LYS A 50 3.65 9.82 -1.14
N LYS A 51 4.50 10.22 -0.19
CA LYS A 51 5.96 9.99 -0.27
C LYS A 51 6.29 8.50 -0.38
N ARG A 52 5.59 7.63 0.38
CA ARG A 52 5.81 6.18 0.32
C ARG A 52 5.38 5.58 -1.01
N ILE A 53 4.28 6.03 -1.59
CA ILE A 53 3.84 5.58 -2.92
C ILE A 53 4.84 6.02 -3.99
N ARG A 54 5.33 7.26 -3.92
CA ARG A 54 6.38 7.78 -4.82
C ARG A 54 7.70 7.00 -4.67
N HIS A 55 8.12 6.65 -3.46
CA HIS A 55 9.30 5.80 -3.27
C HIS A 55 9.06 4.37 -3.76
N LEU A 56 7.85 3.83 -3.60
CA LEU A 56 7.51 2.51 -4.15
C LEU A 56 7.61 2.54 -5.68
N SER A 57 7.13 3.59 -6.34
CA SER A 57 7.18 3.68 -7.80
C SER A 57 8.62 3.70 -8.34
N GLN A 58 9.54 4.40 -7.66
CA GLN A 58 10.98 4.38 -7.95
C GLN A 58 11.61 2.99 -7.76
N VAL A 59 11.19 2.26 -6.72
CA VAL A 59 11.64 0.88 -6.50
C VAL A 59 11.10 -0.03 -7.60
N LEU A 60 9.85 0.14 -8.02
CA LEU A 60 9.24 -0.64 -9.10
C LEU A 60 9.94 -0.40 -10.43
N GLU A 61 10.24 0.86 -10.79
CA GLU A 61 11.04 1.22 -11.96
C GLU A 61 12.38 0.47 -11.96
N SER A 62 13.11 0.53 -10.85
CA SER A 62 14.40 -0.15 -10.71
C SER A 62 14.28 -1.67 -10.87
N LEU A 63 13.24 -2.27 -10.29
CA LEU A 63 13.00 -3.71 -10.38
C LEU A 63 12.54 -4.13 -11.79
N HIS A 64 11.78 -3.28 -12.48
CA HIS A 64 11.31 -3.55 -13.84
C HIS A 64 12.47 -3.55 -14.82
N ASP A 65 13.39 -2.58 -14.70
CA ASP A 65 14.63 -2.55 -15.48
C ASP A 65 15.48 -3.82 -15.26
N ILE A 66 15.61 -4.28 -14.01
CA ILE A 66 16.30 -5.53 -13.68
C ILE A 66 15.60 -6.72 -14.34
N TYR A 67 14.28 -6.80 -14.23
CA TYR A 67 13.49 -7.90 -14.80
C TYR A 67 13.64 -7.97 -16.32
N LEU A 68 13.51 -6.84 -17.03
CA LEU A 68 13.62 -6.82 -18.49
C LEU A 68 15.01 -7.26 -18.97
N LYS A 69 16.07 -6.83 -18.29
CA LYS A 69 17.45 -7.22 -18.63
C LYS A 69 17.78 -8.68 -18.31
N ASN A 70 17.03 -9.30 -17.40
CA ASN A 70 17.37 -10.61 -16.82
C ASN A 70 16.17 -11.56 -16.78
N LYS A 71 15.21 -11.41 -17.71
CA LYS A 71 13.97 -12.17 -17.72
C LYS A 71 14.24 -13.68 -17.74
N ASP A 72 15.16 -14.13 -18.59
CA ASP A 72 15.53 -15.54 -18.72
C ASP A 72 16.25 -16.10 -17.48
N LEU A 73 16.91 -15.24 -16.71
CA LEU A 73 17.61 -15.64 -15.49
C LEU A 73 16.65 -15.89 -14.34
N TYR A 74 15.63 -15.05 -14.17
CA TYR A 74 14.79 -15.08 -12.97
C TYR A 74 13.34 -15.53 -13.21
N GLY A 75 12.79 -15.29 -14.40
CA GLY A 75 11.43 -15.65 -14.79
C GLY A 75 10.36 -15.26 -13.76
N ASP A 76 9.38 -16.16 -13.59
CA ASP A 76 8.20 -15.95 -12.75
C ASP A 76 8.53 -15.79 -11.25
N SER A 77 9.68 -16.28 -10.79
CA SER A 77 10.06 -16.16 -9.38
C SER A 77 10.36 -14.71 -8.99
N PHE A 78 10.95 -13.92 -9.89
CA PHE A 78 11.16 -12.49 -9.66
C PHE A 78 9.83 -11.74 -9.61
N LEU A 79 8.94 -12.06 -10.54
CA LEU A 79 7.61 -11.51 -10.62
C LEU A 79 6.79 -11.79 -9.34
N ALA A 80 6.88 -13.01 -8.80
CA ALA A 80 6.28 -13.37 -7.52
C ALA A 80 6.88 -12.56 -6.35
N PHE A 81 8.21 -12.38 -6.31
CA PHE A 81 8.87 -11.54 -5.31
C PHE A 81 8.38 -10.09 -5.35
N VAL A 82 8.27 -9.49 -6.54
CA VAL A 82 7.76 -8.11 -6.71
C VAL A 82 6.33 -8.01 -6.16
N GLY A 83 5.44 -8.92 -6.52
CA GLY A 83 4.06 -8.89 -6.03
C GLY A 83 3.96 -9.09 -4.51
N ASP A 84 4.49 -10.21 -4.01
CA ASP A 84 4.24 -10.64 -2.63
C ASP A 84 5.12 -9.94 -1.58
N GLN A 85 6.36 -9.59 -1.92
CA GLN A 85 7.31 -9.04 -0.95
C GLN A 85 7.45 -7.53 -1.09
N VAL A 86 7.47 -7.01 -2.32
CA VAL A 86 7.65 -5.57 -2.55
C VAL A 86 6.31 -4.86 -2.42
N ILE A 87 5.35 -5.17 -3.28
CA ILE A 87 4.08 -4.44 -3.33
C ILE A 87 3.25 -4.73 -2.09
N ARG A 88 2.92 -6.01 -1.82
CA ARG A 88 2.14 -6.35 -0.61
C ARG A 88 2.88 -5.97 0.67
N GLY A 89 4.20 -6.14 0.70
CA GLY A 89 5.03 -5.88 1.87
C GLY A 89 5.31 -4.39 2.14
N TRP A 90 5.09 -3.51 1.14
CA TRP A 90 5.48 -2.10 1.26
C TRP A 90 4.79 -1.43 2.46
N PRO A 91 5.54 -0.75 3.31
CA PRO A 91 5.02 -0.25 4.58
C PRO A 91 4.02 0.88 4.34
N TRP A 92 2.80 0.72 4.86
CA TRP A 92 1.80 1.80 5.03
C TRP A 92 1.61 2.66 3.76
N LYS A 93 1.58 2.01 2.59
CA LYS A 93 1.06 2.62 1.35
C LYS A 93 -0.46 2.61 1.28
N ASP A 94 -1.11 1.83 2.15
CA ASP A 94 -2.55 1.63 2.13
C ASP A 94 -3.20 2.74 2.94
N PHE A 95 -3.86 3.69 2.27
CA PHE A 95 -4.81 4.58 2.93
C PHE A 95 -6.19 3.90 2.93
N PRO A 96 -6.72 3.46 4.07
CA PRO A 96 -8.05 2.87 4.13
C PRO A 96 -9.10 3.96 3.96
N PHE A 97 -9.67 4.04 2.76
CA PHE A 97 -10.92 4.77 2.56
C PHE A 97 -12.07 4.00 3.21
N ALA A 98 -13.22 4.65 3.41
CA ALA A 98 -14.45 3.97 3.82
C ALA A 98 -15.60 4.40 2.92
N SER A 99 -16.48 3.47 2.55
CA SER A 99 -17.80 3.85 2.05
C SER A 99 -18.57 4.60 3.13
N ILE A 100 -19.49 5.48 2.74
CA ILE A 100 -20.34 6.21 3.70
C ILE A 100 -21.08 5.20 4.60
N GLN A 101 -21.60 4.12 4.03
CA GLN A 101 -22.30 3.08 4.81
C GLN A 101 -21.37 2.37 5.80
N ALA A 102 -20.15 2.02 5.39
CA ALA A 102 -19.19 1.41 6.30
C ALA A 102 -18.75 2.40 7.40
N TYR A 103 -18.57 3.67 7.04
CA TYR A 103 -18.21 4.73 7.98
C TYR A 103 -19.29 4.95 9.04
N ASP A 104 -20.56 5.01 8.64
CA ASP A 104 -21.68 5.17 9.56
C ASP A 104 -21.74 4.01 10.56
N LEU A 105 -21.57 2.76 10.09
CA LEU A 105 -21.50 1.59 10.97
C LEU A 105 -20.29 1.64 11.93
N ILE A 106 -19.13 2.14 11.48
CA ILE A 106 -17.95 2.32 12.33
C ILE A 106 -18.25 3.31 13.45
N LYS A 107 -18.88 4.44 13.10
CA LYS A 107 -19.24 5.51 14.04
C LYS A 107 -20.29 5.06 15.05
N GLU A 108 -21.38 4.43 14.59
CA GLU A 108 -22.44 3.89 15.44
C GLU A 108 -21.91 2.88 16.47
N ASN A 109 -20.88 2.12 16.10
CA ASN A 109 -20.28 1.10 16.95
C ASN A 109 -19.05 1.59 17.72
N ASN A 110 -18.75 2.89 17.69
CA ASN A 110 -17.60 3.52 18.35
C ASN A 110 -16.27 2.80 18.06
N ILE A 111 -16.08 2.32 16.83
CA ILE A 111 -14.87 1.61 16.42
C ILE A 111 -13.80 2.65 16.11
N LYS A 112 -12.71 2.65 16.88
CA LYS A 112 -11.53 3.47 16.55
C LYS A 112 -10.77 2.85 15.38
N LEU A 113 -10.69 3.57 14.28
CA LEU A 113 -9.84 3.21 13.15
C LEU A 113 -8.40 3.57 13.46
N TYR A 114 -7.59 2.55 13.71
CA TYR A 114 -6.15 2.68 13.62
C TYR A 114 -5.78 2.20 12.23
N LEU A 115 -5.03 3.00 11.45
CA LEU A 115 -4.72 2.79 10.03
C LEU A 115 -3.84 1.56 9.72
N THR A 116 -3.93 0.51 10.54
CA THR A 116 -3.23 -0.74 10.31
C THR A 116 -4.20 -1.85 10.00
N GLN A 117 -4.11 -2.33 8.78
CA GLN A 117 -4.65 -3.62 8.39
C GLN A 117 -4.15 -4.78 9.28
N LYS A 118 -3.22 -4.61 10.22
CA LYS A 118 -2.60 -5.73 10.96
C LYS A 118 -3.12 -5.92 12.39
N ASP A 119 -4.05 -5.10 12.86
CA ASP A 119 -4.70 -5.36 14.15
C ASP A 119 -5.80 -6.44 14.01
N ARG A 120 -5.49 -7.64 14.49
CA ARG A 120 -6.39 -8.79 14.50
C ARG A 120 -7.68 -8.52 15.27
N LYS A 121 -7.63 -7.71 16.35
CA LYS A 121 -8.80 -7.36 17.15
C LYS A 121 -9.73 -6.43 16.35
N LEU A 122 -9.16 -5.39 15.73
CA LEU A 122 -9.91 -4.47 14.86
C LEU A 122 -10.56 -5.21 13.69
N ARG A 123 -9.82 -6.08 12.99
CA ARG A 123 -10.38 -6.92 11.90
C ARG A 123 -11.58 -7.76 12.37
N LYS A 124 -11.50 -8.33 13.57
CA LYS A 124 -12.60 -9.13 14.13
C LYS A 124 -13.81 -8.26 14.44
N GLN A 125 -13.60 -7.07 15.02
CA GLN A 125 -14.67 -6.11 15.31
C GLN A 125 -15.39 -5.68 14.03
N LEU A 126 -14.64 -5.27 12.99
CA LEU A 126 -15.19 -4.89 11.69
C LEU A 126 -16.00 -6.03 11.06
N LYS A 127 -15.46 -7.25 11.06
CA LYS A 127 -16.17 -8.42 10.52
C LYS A 127 -17.48 -8.71 11.26
N CYS A 128 -17.50 -8.58 12.60
CA CYS A 128 -18.73 -8.74 13.38
C CYS A 128 -19.81 -7.69 13.04
N LYS A 129 -19.41 -6.55 12.48
CA LYS A 129 -20.30 -5.49 12.01
C LYS A 129 -20.54 -5.53 10.50
N LYS A 130 -20.18 -6.65 9.86
CA LYS A 130 -20.31 -6.86 8.41
C LYS A 130 -19.55 -5.80 7.59
N ILE A 131 -18.40 -5.36 8.11
CA ILE A 131 -17.49 -4.44 7.42
C ILE A 131 -16.26 -5.23 6.98
N GLN A 132 -15.82 -5.00 5.74
CA GLN A 132 -14.75 -5.75 5.10
C GLN A 132 -13.72 -4.80 4.49
N TYR A 133 -12.45 -5.23 4.54
CA TYR A 133 -11.39 -4.60 3.76
C TYR A 133 -11.45 -5.15 2.35
N GLU A 134 -11.92 -4.33 1.43
CA GLU A 134 -11.75 -4.55 0.01
C GLU A 134 -10.36 -4.07 -0.41
N HIS A 135 -9.68 -4.89 -1.22
CA HIS A 135 -8.44 -4.50 -1.87
C HIS A 135 -8.71 -4.31 -3.33
N TRP A 136 -8.48 -3.08 -3.76
CA TRP A 136 -8.61 -2.69 -5.13
C TRP A 136 -7.36 -3.12 -5.88
N THR A 137 -7.59 -3.94 -6.91
CA THR A 137 -6.61 -4.54 -7.81
C THR A 137 -5.80 -5.67 -7.15
N PRO A 138 -5.90 -6.90 -7.68
CA PRO A 138 -5.08 -8.00 -7.22
C PRO A 138 -3.59 -7.66 -7.34
N ILE A 139 -2.79 -8.09 -6.37
CA ILE A 139 -1.32 -7.96 -6.41
C ILE A 139 -0.72 -8.52 -7.70
N SER A 140 -1.39 -9.50 -8.32
CA SER A 140 -1.01 -10.06 -9.61
C SER A 140 -1.06 -9.05 -10.77
N PHE A 141 -1.80 -7.95 -10.67
CA PHE A 141 -1.82 -6.92 -11.71
C PHE A 141 -0.43 -6.34 -11.96
N PHE A 142 0.27 -5.92 -10.91
CA PHE A 142 1.59 -5.31 -11.06
C PHE A 142 2.65 -6.31 -11.52
N ARG A 143 2.48 -7.59 -11.14
CA ARG A 143 3.25 -8.71 -11.70
C ARG A 143 3.06 -8.79 -13.22
N ASP A 144 1.82 -8.66 -13.67
CA ASP A 144 1.46 -8.77 -15.08
C ASP A 144 1.91 -7.52 -15.86
N VAL A 145 1.83 -6.31 -15.28
CA VAL A 145 2.40 -5.08 -15.85
C VAL A 145 3.89 -5.26 -16.18
N PHE A 146 4.68 -5.80 -15.25
CA PHE A 146 6.10 -6.08 -15.49
C PHE A 146 6.31 -7.01 -16.68
N HIS A 147 5.46 -8.02 -16.84
CA HIS A 147 5.57 -9.00 -17.91
C HIS A 147 5.10 -8.46 -19.27
N LEU A 148 4.05 -7.64 -19.28
CA LEU A 148 3.40 -7.13 -20.50
C LEU A 148 4.15 -5.94 -21.12
N SER A 149 4.85 -5.15 -20.31
CA SER A 149 5.61 -4.00 -20.80
C SER A 149 6.94 -4.45 -21.42
N GLU A 150 7.08 -4.30 -22.73
CA GLU A 150 8.30 -4.64 -23.47
C GLU A 150 9.44 -3.62 -23.29
N THR A 151 9.11 -2.43 -22.79
CA THR A 151 10.05 -1.34 -22.51
C THR A 151 10.01 -0.97 -21.03
N PRO A 152 11.12 -0.47 -20.45
CA PRO A 152 11.13 -0.02 -19.06
C PRO A 152 10.09 1.08 -18.85
N LEU A 153 9.23 0.89 -17.85
CA LEU A 153 8.32 1.92 -17.38
C LEU A 153 9.05 2.82 -16.39
N ASP A 154 8.81 4.12 -16.48
CA ASP A 154 9.38 5.10 -15.56
C ASP A 154 8.63 5.14 -14.21
N ALA A 155 9.25 5.77 -13.21
CA ALA A 155 8.68 5.91 -11.88
C ALA A 155 7.34 6.66 -11.87
N GLU A 156 7.10 7.57 -12.82
CA GLU A 156 5.84 8.34 -12.89
C GLU A 156 4.69 7.47 -13.40
N THR A 157 4.94 6.65 -14.41
CA THR A 157 3.98 5.65 -14.89
C THR A 157 3.61 4.68 -13.77
N PHE A 158 4.60 4.18 -13.01
CA PHE A 158 4.31 3.34 -11.85
C PHE A 158 3.54 4.07 -10.74
N TYR A 159 3.81 5.36 -10.54
CA TYR A 159 3.07 6.18 -9.58
C TYR A 159 1.59 6.25 -9.96
N HIS A 160 1.27 6.61 -11.21
CA HIS A 160 -0.10 6.64 -11.69
C HIS A 160 -0.76 5.26 -11.67
N LEU A 161 -0.04 4.18 -12.00
CA LEU A 161 -0.58 2.82 -11.87
C LEU A 161 -0.97 2.49 -10.43
N LEU A 162 -0.17 2.90 -9.45
CA LEU A 162 -0.46 2.70 -8.03
C LEU A 162 -1.68 3.54 -7.61
N ILE A 163 -1.74 4.81 -7.96
CA ILE A 163 -2.86 5.70 -7.60
C ILE A 163 -4.17 5.25 -8.27
N GLU A 164 -4.13 4.93 -9.56
CA GLU A 164 -5.34 4.63 -10.34
C GLU A 164 -5.90 3.24 -10.10
N TYR A 165 -5.05 2.27 -9.77
CA TYR A 165 -5.48 0.87 -9.66
C TYR A 165 -5.36 0.32 -8.25
N TYR A 166 -4.49 0.81 -7.38
CA TYR A 166 -4.26 0.22 -6.06
C TYR A 166 -4.85 1.07 -4.93
N ARG A 167 -5.76 0.48 -4.14
CA ARG A 167 -6.15 1.02 -2.83
C ARG A 167 -6.85 0.01 -1.96
N VAL A 168 -7.16 0.43 -0.74
CA VAL A 168 -7.86 -0.36 0.26
C VAL A 168 -9.08 0.44 0.69
N VAL A 169 -10.25 -0.18 0.64
CA VAL A 169 -11.50 0.48 1.02
C VAL A 169 -12.26 -0.40 2.01
N LEU A 170 -12.71 0.20 3.10
CA LEU A 170 -13.66 -0.39 4.01
C LEU A 170 -15.06 -0.26 3.41
N VAL A 171 -15.69 -1.40 3.16
CA VAL A 171 -17.04 -1.49 2.59
C VAL A 171 -17.89 -2.41 3.45
N THR A 172 -19.20 -2.31 3.33
CA THR A 172 -20.11 -3.28 3.93
C THR A 172 -20.06 -4.62 3.18
N GLU A 173 -20.52 -5.69 3.81
CA GLU A 173 -20.61 -7.01 3.18
C GLU A 173 -21.54 -7.01 1.96
N GLU A 174 -22.59 -6.18 1.96
CA GLU A 174 -23.49 -6.05 0.82
C GLU A 174 -22.84 -5.29 -0.34
N GLU A 175 -22.12 -4.19 -0.05
CA GLU A 175 -21.31 -3.48 -1.04
C GLU A 175 -20.22 -4.39 -1.62
N ASN A 176 -19.57 -5.22 -0.79
CA ASN A 176 -18.58 -6.19 -1.26
C ASN A 176 -19.19 -7.23 -2.21
N LYS A 177 -20.41 -7.71 -1.95
CA LYS A 177 -21.12 -8.62 -2.87
C LYS A 177 -21.40 -7.96 -4.23
N LEU A 178 -21.73 -6.67 -4.27
CA LEU A 178 -21.93 -5.93 -5.52
C LEU A 178 -20.63 -5.83 -6.32
N LEU A 179 -19.52 -5.53 -5.63
CA LEU A 179 -18.19 -5.47 -6.23
C LEU A 179 -17.76 -6.82 -6.82
N ASP A 180 -18.01 -7.92 -6.11
CA ASP A 180 -17.59 -9.27 -6.51
C ASP A 180 -18.41 -9.84 -7.67
N LYS A 181 -19.68 -9.43 -7.81
CA LYS A 181 -20.57 -9.96 -8.85
C LYS A 181 -20.17 -9.51 -10.26
N ASN A 182 -19.77 -8.25 -10.41
CA ASN A 182 -19.61 -7.64 -11.75
C ASN A 182 -18.16 -7.24 -12.08
N ASN A 183 -17.30 -7.03 -11.08
CA ASN A 183 -16.02 -6.35 -11.28
C ASN A 183 -14.85 -7.08 -10.61
N ARG A 184 -14.93 -8.39 -10.40
CA ARG A 184 -13.92 -9.15 -9.63
C ARG A 184 -12.47 -9.00 -10.14
N TRP A 185 -12.30 -8.78 -11.44
CA TRP A 185 -10.99 -8.76 -12.11
C TRP A 185 -10.63 -7.40 -12.72
N TRP A 186 -11.58 -6.47 -12.77
CA TRP A 186 -11.42 -5.15 -13.36
C TRP A 186 -12.15 -4.14 -12.50
N ARG A 187 -11.37 -3.38 -11.72
CA ARG A 187 -11.86 -2.26 -10.93
C ARG A 187 -10.93 -1.10 -11.30
N PRO A 188 -11.35 -0.09 -12.05
CA PRO A 188 -10.64 1.20 -12.17
C PRO A 188 -11.27 2.25 -11.27
N SER A 189 -10.53 3.30 -10.88
CA SER A 189 -10.85 4.27 -9.80
C SER A 189 -12.29 4.79 -9.70
N ASP A 190 -13.09 4.73 -10.77
CA ASP A 190 -14.50 5.09 -10.87
C ASP A 190 -15.52 3.96 -10.57
N THR A 191 -15.07 2.74 -10.23
CA THR A 191 -15.95 1.56 -10.07
C THR A 191 -16.99 1.73 -8.97
N TYR A 192 -16.61 2.33 -7.84
CA TYR A 192 -17.53 2.55 -6.72
C TYR A 192 -18.69 3.44 -7.11
N GLU A 193 -18.40 4.55 -7.78
CA GLU A 193 -19.39 5.50 -8.26
C GLU A 193 -20.36 4.88 -9.26
N LYS A 194 -19.84 4.08 -10.20
CA LYS A 194 -20.68 3.31 -11.14
C LYS A 194 -21.63 2.33 -10.45
N LEU A 195 -21.26 1.85 -9.25
CA LEU A 195 -22.09 0.95 -8.44
C LEU A 195 -22.96 1.68 -7.41
N GLY A 196 -22.93 3.03 -7.40
CA GLY A 196 -23.66 3.84 -6.41
C GLY A 196 -23.06 3.76 -5.00
N ILE A 197 -21.82 3.30 -4.86
CA ILE A 197 -21.10 3.23 -3.59
C ILE A 197 -20.36 4.56 -3.40
N SER A 198 -20.81 5.37 -2.45
CA SER A 198 -20.16 6.64 -2.12
C SER A 198 -19.02 6.41 -1.13
N ILE A 199 -17.83 6.90 -1.46
CA ILE A 199 -16.63 6.80 -0.60
C ILE A 199 -16.41 8.14 0.10
N LEU A 200 -16.25 8.10 1.43
CA LEU A 200 -16.05 9.28 2.26
C LEU A 200 -14.77 10.03 1.86
N ASN A 201 -14.86 11.36 1.74
CA ASN A 201 -13.77 12.27 1.40
C ASN A 201 -12.95 11.83 0.17
N ARG A 202 -13.58 11.08 -0.74
CA ARG A 202 -12.94 10.53 -1.93
C ARG A 202 -12.29 11.65 -2.73
N GLU A 203 -13.08 12.57 -3.29
CA GLU A 203 -12.54 13.56 -4.23
C GLU A 203 -11.43 14.43 -3.64
N GLU A 204 -11.62 15.00 -2.45
CA GLU A 204 -10.61 15.87 -1.81
C GLU A 204 -9.32 15.11 -1.46
N THR A 205 -9.44 13.90 -0.92
CA THR A 205 -8.26 13.08 -0.57
C THR A 205 -7.57 12.53 -1.82
N TRP A 206 -8.34 12.15 -2.84
CA TRP A 206 -7.81 11.67 -4.12
C TRP A 206 -7.09 12.78 -4.86
N GLN A 207 -7.66 13.99 -4.92
CA GLN A 207 -6.99 15.17 -5.46
C GLN A 207 -5.67 15.38 -4.73
N GLN A 208 -5.64 15.35 -3.39
CA GLN A 208 -4.39 15.50 -2.64
C GLN A 208 -3.34 14.40 -2.95
N LEU A 209 -3.76 13.18 -3.27
CA LEU A 209 -2.86 12.09 -3.70
C LEU A 209 -2.43 12.24 -5.16
N SER A 210 -3.31 12.68 -6.06
CA SER A 210 -3.03 12.83 -7.49
C SER A 210 -2.29 14.13 -7.84
N ASP A 211 -2.43 15.18 -7.02
CA ASP A 211 -1.93 16.51 -7.35
C ASP A 211 -0.41 16.52 -7.42
N GLU A 212 0.13 16.74 -8.61
CA GLU A 212 1.53 17.06 -8.82
C GLU A 212 1.83 18.42 -8.18
N ASN A 213 2.43 18.37 -6.99
CA ASN A 213 3.41 19.38 -6.57
C ASN A 213 4.80 18.75 -6.62
#